data_AF-A0A0Q5HSK9-F1
#
_entry.id   AF-A0A0Q5HSK9-F1
#
_cell.length_a   1.000
_cell.length_b   1.000
_cell.length_c   1.000
_cell.angle_alpha   90.00
_cell.angle_beta   90.00
_cell.angle_gamma   90.00
#
_symmetry.space_group_name_H-M   'P 1'
#
loop_
_entity.id
_entity.type
_entity.pdbx_description
1 polymer ?
#
loop_
_entity_poly.entity_id
_entity_poly.type
_entity_poly.pdbx_seq_one_letter_code
_entity_poly.pdbx_strand_id
1 'polypeptide(L)'
;MEQARRHARLVLELARLPVARLRFEERRNPEGIRRAHALFTRRHPRYKLIRNKTMGIALIDLSAFGGQPGGYLHLVRRSGHAGPQSRKAAARGYQLRRIDRNEHVDEIHAIHTSCEQRQGRPMDQSYLVRKERFENPPHFECHGVFDAANRLVAYCSMGRYGNFVATDQLMGYKSQDGIMYLLLAKIICRLIEEREVDYFMYDTFLGAQPGLRDFKRRVGFRPYRARYELA
;
A
#
# COMPACT_ATOMS: atom_id res chain seq x y z
N MET A 1 7.69 -27.29 -24.75
CA MET A 1 8.58 -27.54 -23.58
C MET A 1 9.00 -26.28 -22.82
N GLU A 2 9.24 -25.14 -23.48
CA GLU A 2 9.66 -23.88 -22.85
C GLU A 2 8.61 -23.30 -21.88
N GLN A 3 7.33 -23.40 -22.24
CA GLN A 3 6.22 -22.95 -21.40
C GLN A 3 6.11 -23.76 -20.09
N ALA A 4 6.31 -25.08 -20.13
CA ALA A 4 6.27 -25.94 -18.94
C ALA A 4 7.44 -25.63 -17.98
N ARG A 5 8.64 -25.37 -18.52
CA ARG A 5 9.81 -24.92 -17.74
C ARG A 5 9.59 -23.55 -17.10
N ARG A 6 8.94 -22.62 -17.82
CA ARG A 6 8.59 -21.29 -17.32
C ARG A 6 7.56 -21.35 -16.18
N HIS A 7 6.56 -22.23 -16.28
CA HIS A 7 5.58 -22.47 -15.21
C HIS A 7 6.23 -23.13 -13.99
N ALA A 8 7.07 -24.15 -14.18
CA ALA A 8 7.78 -24.82 -13.09
C ALA A 8 8.70 -23.85 -12.33
N ARG A 9 9.41 -22.98 -13.05
CA ARG A 9 10.27 -21.94 -12.46
C ARG A 9 9.46 -20.92 -11.64
N LEU A 10 8.32 -20.48 -12.16
CA LEU A 10 7.40 -19.58 -11.44
C LEU A 10 6.87 -20.24 -10.14
N VAL A 11 6.51 -21.52 -10.20
CA VAL A 11 6.05 -22.29 -9.02
C VAL A 11 7.16 -22.42 -7.98
N LEU A 12 8.39 -22.71 -8.41
CA LEU A 12 9.56 -22.75 -7.53
C LEU A 12 9.88 -21.39 -6.89
N GLU A 13 9.82 -20.31 -7.67
CA GLU A 13 10.01 -18.94 -7.16
C GLU A 13 8.93 -18.57 -6.14
N LEU A 14 7.67 -18.95 -6.38
CA LEU A 14 6.55 -18.78 -5.45
C LEU A 14 6.73 -19.58 -4.15
N ALA A 15 7.23 -20.82 -4.23
CA ALA A 15 7.45 -21.68 -3.07
C ALA A 15 8.57 -21.17 -2.16
N ARG A 16 9.57 -20.46 -2.72
CA ARG A 16 10.71 -19.87 -1.99
C ARG A 16 10.41 -18.54 -1.33
N LEU A 17 9.24 -17.95 -1.58
CA LEU A 17 8.86 -16.68 -0.98
C LEU A 17 8.80 -16.79 0.56
N PRO A 18 9.29 -15.76 1.29
CA PRO A 18 9.16 -15.70 2.74
C PRO A 18 7.70 -15.72 3.15
N VAL A 19 7.41 -16.27 4.32
CA VAL A 19 6.06 -16.36 4.87
C VAL A 19 5.89 -15.26 5.92
N ALA A 20 4.88 -14.41 5.74
CA ALA A 20 4.46 -13.42 6.72
C ALA A 20 3.21 -13.93 7.45
N ARG A 21 3.22 -13.90 8.79
CA ARG A 21 2.05 -14.20 9.61
C ARG A 21 1.32 -12.90 9.92
N LEU A 22 0.14 -12.74 9.33
CA LEU A 22 -0.68 -11.55 9.40
C LEU A 22 -1.89 -11.84 10.28
N ARG A 23 -1.91 -11.23 11.46
CA ARG A 23 -2.92 -11.44 12.48
C ARG A 23 -3.92 -10.29 12.46
N PHE A 24 -5.19 -10.65 12.34
CA PHE A 24 -6.30 -9.74 12.58
C PHE A 24 -6.62 -9.73 14.08
N GLU A 25 -6.91 -8.55 14.64
CA GLU A 25 -7.33 -8.36 16.03
C GLU A 25 -8.78 -7.86 16.06
N GLU A 26 -9.72 -8.72 16.41
CA GLU A 26 -11.16 -8.38 16.33
C GLU A 26 -11.55 -7.20 17.21
N ARG A 27 -10.93 -7.06 18.39
CA ARG A 27 -11.20 -5.98 19.36
C ARG A 27 -11.16 -4.57 18.78
N ARG A 28 -10.47 -4.35 17.65
CA ARG A 28 -10.34 -3.02 17.00
C ARG A 28 -11.61 -2.57 16.30
N ASN A 29 -12.33 -3.49 15.66
CA ASN A 29 -13.62 -3.28 15.03
C ASN A 29 -14.17 -4.67 14.65
N PRO A 30 -14.93 -5.35 15.52
CA PRO A 30 -15.25 -6.76 15.33
C PRO A 30 -15.95 -7.07 14.00
N GLU A 31 -16.85 -6.20 13.56
CA GLU A 31 -17.56 -6.39 12.31
C GLU A 31 -16.68 -6.10 11.09
N GLY A 32 -15.97 -4.96 11.09
CA GLY A 32 -15.06 -4.55 10.01
C GLY A 32 -13.89 -5.53 9.84
N ILE A 33 -13.31 -6.00 10.94
CA ILE A 33 -12.21 -6.96 10.95
C ILE A 33 -12.67 -8.33 10.41
N ARG A 34 -13.84 -8.84 10.83
CA ARG A 34 -14.38 -10.10 10.30
C ARG A 34 -14.66 -10.01 8.80
N ARG A 35 -15.26 -8.90 8.33
CA ARG A 35 -15.47 -8.65 6.89
C ARG A 35 -14.14 -8.60 6.13
N ALA A 36 -13.14 -7.89 6.65
CA ALA A 36 -11.82 -7.80 6.03
C ALA A 36 -11.11 -9.16 6.00
N HIS A 37 -11.11 -9.91 7.11
CA HIS A 37 -10.55 -11.26 7.18
C HIS A 37 -11.20 -12.19 6.15
N ALA A 38 -12.53 -12.17 6.03
CA ALA A 38 -13.26 -12.96 5.04
C ALA A 38 -12.86 -12.58 3.59
N LEU A 39 -12.71 -11.28 3.29
CA LEU A 39 -12.26 -10.81 1.98
C LEU A 39 -10.82 -11.25 1.64
N PHE A 40 -9.94 -11.20 2.63
CA PHE A 40 -8.52 -11.53 2.48
C PHE A 40 -8.30 -13.04 2.41
N THR A 41 -9.19 -13.85 2.97
CA THR A 41 -9.08 -15.31 2.95
C THR A 41 -9.99 -16.01 1.93
N ARG A 42 -10.93 -15.29 1.30
CA ARG A 42 -11.82 -15.81 0.23
C ARG A 42 -11.02 -16.49 -0.87
N ARG A 43 -11.52 -17.56 -1.51
CA ARG A 43 -10.84 -18.19 -2.66
C ARG A 43 -10.66 -17.19 -3.81
N HIS A 44 -9.50 -17.23 -4.49
CA HIS A 44 -9.18 -16.32 -5.58
C HIS A 44 -10.15 -16.54 -6.76
N PRO A 45 -10.74 -15.48 -7.34
CA PRO A 45 -11.82 -15.60 -8.32
C PRO A 45 -11.41 -16.33 -9.61
N ARG A 46 -10.15 -16.22 -10.02
CA ARG A 46 -9.60 -16.93 -11.20
C ARG A 46 -8.87 -18.25 -10.89
N TYR A 47 -8.46 -18.46 -9.64
CA TYR A 47 -7.64 -19.62 -9.24
C TYR A 47 -8.19 -20.20 -7.93
N LYS A 48 -9.26 -21.00 -8.03
CA LYS A 48 -10.06 -21.46 -6.89
C LYS A 48 -9.28 -22.28 -5.84
N LEU A 49 -8.08 -22.76 -6.18
CA LEU A 49 -7.16 -23.48 -5.29
C LEU A 49 -6.31 -22.58 -4.38
N ILE A 50 -6.19 -21.27 -4.69
CA ILE A 50 -5.39 -20.31 -3.94
C ILE A 50 -6.32 -19.30 -3.26
N ARG A 51 -6.09 -18.99 -1.99
CA ARG A 51 -6.83 -17.92 -1.29
C ARG A 51 -6.43 -16.54 -1.86
N ASN A 52 -7.38 -15.62 -1.86
CA ASN A 52 -7.19 -14.22 -2.25
C ASN A 52 -6.07 -13.62 -1.40
N LYS A 53 -5.36 -12.62 -1.93
CA LYS A 53 -4.30 -11.90 -1.23
C LYS A 53 -3.30 -12.80 -0.44
N THR A 54 -3.00 -14.02 -0.88
CA THR A 54 -2.18 -14.97 -0.10
C THR A 54 -0.80 -15.16 -0.71
N MET A 55 -0.68 -15.12 -2.04
CA MET A 55 0.56 -15.43 -2.75
C MET A 55 1.11 -14.19 -3.46
N GLY A 56 2.39 -13.88 -3.23
CA GLY A 56 3.08 -12.78 -3.90
C GLY A 56 2.53 -11.42 -3.52
N ILE A 57 2.20 -11.22 -2.25
CA ILE A 57 1.73 -9.93 -1.71
C ILE A 57 2.91 -9.02 -1.46
N ALA A 58 2.75 -7.74 -1.80
CA ALA A 58 3.78 -6.75 -1.55
C ALA A 58 3.75 -6.38 -0.07
N LEU A 59 4.75 -6.80 0.69
CA LEU A 59 4.92 -6.44 2.09
C LEU A 59 6.27 -5.75 2.30
N ILE A 60 6.32 -4.91 3.33
CA ILE A 60 7.53 -4.49 4.03
C ILE A 60 7.42 -5.04 5.45
N ASP A 61 8.44 -5.78 5.89
CA ASP A 61 8.60 -6.21 7.27
C ASP A 61 9.19 -5.04 8.07
N LEU A 62 8.33 -4.37 8.82
CA LEU A 62 8.66 -3.21 9.64
C LEU A 62 9.43 -3.61 10.89
N SER A 63 9.12 -4.79 11.44
CA SER A 63 9.77 -5.34 12.64
C SER A 63 11.28 -5.55 12.43
N ALA A 64 11.68 -5.87 11.19
CA ALA A 64 13.08 -6.04 10.80
C ALA A 64 13.94 -4.77 10.97
N PHE A 65 13.34 -3.59 11.12
CA PHE A 65 14.07 -2.33 11.33
C PHE A 65 14.22 -1.96 12.81
N GLY A 66 13.64 -2.73 13.75
CA GLY A 66 13.89 -2.55 15.19
C GLY A 66 13.53 -1.17 15.74
N GLY A 67 12.53 -0.49 15.19
CA GLY A 67 12.18 0.88 15.61
C GLY A 67 13.02 1.99 14.98
N GLN A 68 13.91 1.67 14.05
CA GLN A 68 14.89 2.61 13.49
C GLN A 68 14.62 2.88 11.99
N PRO A 69 13.96 3.99 11.63
CA PRO A 69 13.68 4.32 10.22
C PRO A 69 14.93 4.49 9.36
N GLY A 70 16.08 4.81 9.96
CA GLY A 70 17.36 4.91 9.27
C GLY A 70 17.71 3.64 8.49
N GLY A 71 17.38 2.46 9.03
CA GLY A 71 17.57 1.18 8.34
C GLY A 71 16.72 1.06 7.07
N TYR A 72 15.46 1.49 7.12
CA TYR A 72 14.58 1.54 5.95
C TYR A 72 15.08 2.56 4.92
N LEU A 73 15.40 3.78 5.34
CA LEU A 73 15.90 4.82 4.44
C LEU A 73 17.22 4.41 3.77
N HIS A 74 18.07 3.65 4.46
CA HIS A 74 19.26 3.05 3.89
C HIS A 74 18.92 2.00 2.82
N LEU A 75 17.92 1.12 3.07
CA LEU A 75 17.45 0.13 2.10
C LEU A 75 17.00 0.80 0.78
N VAL A 76 16.33 1.96 0.87
CA VAL A 76 15.81 2.71 -0.29
C VAL A 76 16.67 3.91 -0.70
N ARG A 77 17.97 3.90 -0.41
CA ARG A 77 18.88 5.03 -0.67
C ARG A 77 19.28 5.24 -2.13
N ARG A 78 19.11 4.22 -2.98
CA ARG A 78 19.56 4.24 -4.38
C ARG A 78 18.81 5.29 -5.19
N SER A 79 19.44 5.84 -6.23
CA SER A 79 18.78 6.78 -7.13
C SER A 79 17.47 6.21 -7.68
N GLY A 80 16.46 7.06 -7.82
CA GLY A 80 15.12 6.67 -8.26
C GLY A 80 14.29 5.88 -7.24
N HIS A 81 14.81 5.59 -6.03
CA HIS A 81 14.08 4.91 -4.95
C HIS A 81 13.42 5.90 -3.99
N ALA A 82 12.63 5.37 -3.06
CA ALA A 82 11.83 6.16 -2.14
C ALA A 82 12.63 7.18 -1.33
N GLY A 83 13.86 6.85 -0.89
CA GLY A 83 14.68 7.77 -0.09
C GLY A 83 15.00 9.08 -0.83
N PRO A 84 15.73 9.04 -1.95
CA PRO A 84 16.01 10.25 -2.73
C PRO A 84 14.77 10.95 -3.28
N GLN A 85 13.76 10.21 -3.74
CA GLN A 85 12.52 10.80 -4.28
C GLN A 85 11.70 11.51 -3.19
N SER A 86 11.63 10.94 -1.98
CA SER A 86 11.01 11.56 -0.82
C SER A 86 11.73 12.85 -0.43
N ARG A 87 13.08 12.84 -0.36
CA ARG A 87 13.86 14.05 -0.09
C ARG A 87 13.67 15.13 -1.16
N LYS A 88 13.62 14.74 -2.44
CA LYS A 88 13.35 15.66 -3.56
C LYS A 88 11.99 16.34 -3.38
N ALA A 89 10.94 15.58 -3.09
CA ALA A 89 9.62 16.14 -2.84
C ALA A 89 9.63 17.08 -1.62
N ALA A 90 10.22 16.65 -0.50
CA ALA A 90 10.30 17.49 0.70
C ALA A 90 11.05 18.81 0.44
N ALA A 91 12.15 18.78 -0.31
CA ALA A 91 12.92 19.97 -0.70
C ALA A 91 12.13 20.94 -1.59
N ARG A 92 11.07 20.47 -2.26
CA ARG A 92 10.14 21.28 -3.07
C ARG A 92 8.94 21.80 -2.26
N GLY A 93 8.95 21.63 -0.94
CA GLY A 93 7.89 22.10 -0.05
C GLY A 93 6.72 21.14 0.13
N TYR A 94 6.78 19.92 -0.40
CA TYR A 94 5.73 18.92 -0.17
C TYR A 94 5.77 18.39 1.28
N GLN A 95 4.60 18.28 1.90
CA GLN A 95 4.47 17.86 3.31
C GLN A 95 3.42 16.75 3.47
N LEU A 96 3.70 15.78 4.34
CA LEU A 96 2.74 14.73 4.72
C LEU A 96 1.97 15.17 5.96
N ARG A 97 0.65 14.94 5.98
CA ARG A 97 -0.19 15.10 7.17
C ARG A 97 -1.20 13.96 7.26
N ARG A 98 -1.60 13.61 8.48
CA ARG A 98 -2.82 12.83 8.69
C ARG A 98 -4.02 13.73 8.40
N ILE A 99 -5.06 13.19 7.76
CA ILE A 99 -6.25 13.95 7.36
C ILE A 99 -7.54 13.18 7.70
N ASP A 100 -8.63 13.91 7.93
CA ASP A 100 -9.97 13.36 7.76
C ASP A 100 -10.39 13.47 6.28
N ARG A 101 -10.73 12.35 5.65
CA ARG A 101 -11.20 12.34 4.25
C ARG A 101 -12.44 13.21 4.02
N ASN A 102 -13.30 13.35 5.03
CA ASN A 102 -14.52 14.12 4.92
C ASN A 102 -14.28 15.64 4.87
N GLU A 103 -13.10 16.11 5.33
CA GLU A 103 -12.68 17.51 5.19
C GLU A 103 -12.07 17.81 3.82
N HIS A 104 -11.76 16.77 3.03
CA HIS A 104 -11.04 16.86 1.75
C HIS A 104 -11.77 16.15 0.60
N VAL A 105 -13.09 16.01 0.68
CA VAL A 105 -13.90 15.25 -0.30
C VAL A 105 -13.66 15.73 -1.73
N ASP A 106 -13.69 17.04 -1.94
CA ASP A 106 -13.56 17.63 -3.27
C ASP A 106 -12.14 17.50 -3.82
N GLU A 107 -11.12 17.68 -2.98
CA GLU A 107 -9.72 17.48 -3.38
C GLU A 107 -9.41 16.01 -3.69
N ILE A 108 -9.95 15.07 -2.90
CA ILE A 108 -9.84 13.63 -3.17
C ILE A 108 -10.50 13.29 -4.50
N HIS A 109 -11.70 13.83 -4.75
CA HIS A 109 -12.39 13.63 -6.01
C HIS A 109 -11.61 14.23 -7.20
N ALA A 110 -11.02 15.41 -7.03
CA ALA A 110 -10.16 16.02 -8.05
C ALA A 110 -8.92 15.16 -8.37
N ILE A 111 -8.35 14.47 -7.37
CA ILE A 111 -7.28 13.48 -7.59
C ILE A 111 -7.78 12.27 -8.38
N HIS A 112 -9.01 11.80 -8.12
CA HIS A 112 -9.61 10.68 -8.84
C HIS A 112 -9.81 11.03 -10.31
N THR A 113 -10.38 12.19 -10.61
CA THR A 113 -10.69 12.62 -11.98
C THR A 113 -9.50 13.20 -12.73
N SER A 114 -8.37 13.41 -12.07
CA SER A 114 -7.17 14.00 -12.69
C SER A 114 -6.54 13.18 -13.81
N CYS A 115 -6.93 11.92 -13.96
CA CYS A 115 -6.35 11.02 -14.96
C CYS A 115 -7.34 9.92 -15.32
N GLU A 116 -7.77 9.91 -16.58
CA GLU A 116 -8.75 8.95 -17.11
C GLU A 116 -8.25 7.50 -17.07
N GLN A 117 -6.93 7.30 -17.11
CA GLN A 117 -6.32 5.98 -17.11
C GLN A 117 -5.26 5.84 -16.01
N ARG A 118 -5.38 4.80 -15.18
CA ARG A 118 -4.36 4.43 -14.20
C ARG A 118 -3.92 3.00 -14.43
N GLN A 119 -2.60 2.79 -14.47
CA GLN A 119 -1.98 1.47 -14.68
C GLN A 119 -2.41 0.77 -15.99
N GLY A 120 -2.64 1.57 -17.05
CA GLY A 120 -3.04 1.07 -18.37
C GLY A 120 -4.49 0.58 -18.42
N ARG A 121 -5.33 0.99 -17.48
CA ARG A 121 -6.78 0.71 -17.46
C ARG A 121 -7.55 2.01 -17.23
N PRO A 122 -8.78 2.12 -17.76
CA PRO A 122 -9.69 3.18 -17.37
C PRO A 122 -9.86 3.21 -15.85
N MET A 123 -10.05 4.41 -15.31
CA MET A 123 -10.47 4.57 -13.92
C MET A 123 -11.77 3.80 -13.68
N ASP A 124 -11.86 3.11 -12.55
CA ASP A 124 -13.12 2.48 -12.14
C ASP A 124 -14.17 3.58 -11.89
N GLN A 125 -15.39 3.38 -12.41
CA GLN A 125 -16.45 4.37 -12.39
C GLN A 125 -16.79 4.84 -10.97
N SER A 126 -16.61 3.98 -9.96
CA SER A 126 -16.85 4.33 -8.56
C SER A 126 -15.94 5.46 -8.02
N TYR A 127 -14.79 5.69 -8.65
CA TYR A 127 -13.90 6.83 -8.34
C TYR A 127 -14.28 8.10 -9.10
N LEU A 128 -15.00 7.98 -10.22
CA LEU A 128 -15.45 9.12 -11.02
C LEU A 128 -16.73 9.74 -10.46
N VAL A 129 -17.44 9.03 -9.58
CA VAL A 129 -18.58 9.58 -8.85
C VAL A 129 -18.06 10.27 -7.60
N ARG A 130 -18.32 11.57 -7.47
CA ARG A 130 -18.06 12.32 -6.24
C ARG A 130 -18.85 11.69 -5.10
N LYS A 131 -18.15 11.31 -4.03
CA LYS A 131 -18.82 10.90 -2.78
C LYS A 131 -19.20 12.13 -1.99
N GLU A 132 -20.36 12.10 -1.34
CA GLU A 132 -20.70 13.14 -0.37
C GLU A 132 -19.99 12.93 0.96
N ARG A 133 -19.73 11.66 1.31
CA ARG A 133 -19.10 11.26 2.55
C ARG A 133 -18.34 9.94 2.41
N PHE A 134 -17.24 9.83 3.13
CA PHE A 134 -16.48 8.59 3.31
C PHE A 134 -16.79 7.98 4.68
N GLU A 135 -17.03 6.67 4.70
CA GLU A 135 -16.99 5.90 5.94
C GLU A 135 -15.56 5.88 6.47
N ASN A 136 -15.34 6.36 7.70
CA ASN A 136 -14.06 6.30 8.39
C ASN A 136 -14.16 5.39 9.63
N PRO A 137 -14.11 4.05 9.47
CA PRO A 137 -14.07 3.16 10.62
C PRO A 137 -12.89 3.50 11.55
N PRO A 138 -13.00 3.28 12.87
CA PRO A 138 -11.94 3.66 13.83
C PRO A 138 -10.56 3.03 13.57
N HIS A 139 -10.53 1.87 12.91
CA HIS A 139 -9.31 1.16 12.55
C HIS A 139 -8.69 1.64 11.23
N PHE A 140 -9.28 2.67 10.59
CA PHE A 140 -8.75 3.29 9.38
C PHE A 140 -8.12 4.64 9.70
N GLU A 141 -7.07 4.97 8.96
CA GLU A 141 -6.48 6.29 8.95
C GLU A 141 -6.14 6.71 7.51
N CYS A 142 -6.15 8.02 7.26
CA CYS A 142 -5.82 8.60 5.97
C CYS A 142 -4.70 9.61 6.11
N HIS A 143 -3.81 9.63 5.13
CA HIS A 143 -2.66 10.52 5.06
C HIS A 143 -2.65 11.24 3.73
N GLY A 144 -2.44 12.55 3.74
CA GLY A 144 -2.37 13.41 2.57
C GLY A 144 -0.98 14.02 2.38
N VAL A 145 -0.55 14.16 1.14
CA VAL A 145 0.58 15.01 0.76
C VAL A 145 0.03 16.33 0.26
N PHE A 146 0.50 17.42 0.85
CA PHE A 146 0.16 18.78 0.48
C PHE A 146 1.33 19.42 -0.27
N ASP A 147 1.04 20.20 -1.31
CA ASP A 147 2.02 21.03 -2.01
C ASP A 147 2.35 22.32 -1.24
N ALA A 148 3.28 23.12 -1.77
CA ALA A 148 3.68 24.39 -1.15
C ALA A 148 2.54 25.42 -1.08
N ALA A 149 1.50 25.27 -1.91
CA ALA A 149 0.28 26.09 -1.88
C ALA A 149 -0.81 25.48 -0.98
N ASN A 150 -0.46 24.49 -0.15
CA ASN A 150 -1.35 23.81 0.78
C ASN A 150 -2.52 23.04 0.12
N ARG A 151 -2.36 22.59 -1.12
CA ARG A 151 -3.36 21.75 -1.80
C ARG A 151 -3.04 20.28 -1.66
N LEU A 152 -4.04 19.44 -1.44
CA LEU A 152 -3.89 17.99 -1.38
C LEU A 152 -3.58 17.44 -2.78
N VAL A 153 -2.41 16.82 -2.94
CA VAL A 153 -1.93 16.30 -4.24
C VAL A 153 -1.80 14.79 -4.31
N ALA A 154 -1.77 14.11 -3.17
CA ALA A 154 -1.80 12.66 -3.06
C ALA A 154 -2.35 12.24 -1.70
N TYR A 155 -2.91 11.04 -1.61
CA TYR A 155 -3.38 10.50 -0.34
C TYR A 155 -3.26 8.97 -0.27
N CYS A 156 -3.18 8.45 0.95
CA CYS A 156 -3.18 7.04 1.29
C CYS A 156 -4.17 6.79 2.42
N SER A 157 -5.27 6.08 2.13
CA SER A 157 -6.15 5.48 3.13
C SER A 157 -5.65 4.07 3.44
N MET A 158 -5.59 3.71 4.72
CA MET A 158 -5.13 2.39 5.15
C MET A 158 -5.87 1.92 6.40
N GLY A 159 -6.12 0.61 6.46
CA GLY A 159 -6.69 -0.06 7.62
C GLY A 159 -5.59 -0.71 8.48
N ARG A 160 -5.70 -0.57 9.79
CA ARG A 160 -4.91 -1.27 10.81
C ARG A 160 -5.69 -2.47 11.30
N TYR A 161 -5.22 -3.67 10.98
CA TYR A 161 -5.99 -4.89 11.17
C TYR A 161 -5.55 -5.73 12.37
N GLY A 162 -4.35 -5.49 12.89
CA GLY A 162 -3.75 -6.22 14.00
C GLY A 162 -2.25 -5.96 13.95
N ASN A 163 -1.42 -6.99 13.71
CA ASN A 163 0.03 -6.80 13.54
C ASN A 163 0.43 -6.26 12.15
N PHE A 164 -0.53 -5.80 11.35
CA PHE A 164 -0.25 -5.24 10.04
C PHE A 164 -1.21 -4.13 9.67
N VAL A 165 -0.75 -3.25 8.79
CA VAL A 165 -1.60 -2.31 8.07
C VAL A 165 -1.67 -2.69 6.60
N ALA A 166 -2.80 -2.44 5.95
CA ALA A 166 -2.95 -2.59 4.52
C ALA A 166 -3.53 -1.33 3.89
N THR A 167 -2.92 -0.90 2.79
CA THR A 167 -3.43 0.19 1.97
C THR A 167 -4.79 -0.18 1.40
N ASP A 168 -5.76 0.72 1.54
CA ASP A 168 -7.09 0.63 0.92
C ASP A 168 -7.10 1.44 -0.38
N GLN A 169 -6.75 2.72 -0.29
CA GLN A 169 -6.62 3.61 -1.44
C GLN A 169 -5.26 4.30 -1.39
N LEU A 170 -4.56 4.33 -2.53
CA LEU A 170 -3.29 5.04 -2.68
C LEU A 170 -3.32 5.76 -4.03
N MET A 171 -3.54 7.07 -4.01
CA MET A 171 -3.73 7.86 -5.21
C MET A 171 -3.05 9.22 -5.10
N GLY A 172 -2.86 9.86 -6.25
CA GLY A 172 -2.29 11.20 -6.34
C GLY A 172 -2.22 11.66 -7.80
N TYR A 173 -1.93 12.93 -7.98
CA TYR A 173 -1.69 13.49 -9.30
C TYR A 173 -0.48 12.83 -9.97
N LYS A 174 -0.50 12.76 -11.30
CA LYS A 174 0.69 12.35 -12.05
C LYS A 174 1.76 13.43 -11.89
N SER A 175 2.84 13.08 -11.21
CA SER A 175 3.93 14.01 -10.91
C SER A 175 5.28 13.30 -10.93
N GLN A 176 6.32 14.00 -11.37
CA GLN A 176 7.71 13.53 -11.33
C GLN A 176 8.46 14.02 -10.09
N ASP A 177 7.74 14.62 -9.15
CA ASP A 177 8.33 15.30 -7.98
C ASP A 177 8.61 14.35 -6.83
N GLY A 178 8.12 13.11 -6.95
CA GLY A 178 8.31 12.09 -5.94
C GLY A 178 7.20 12.04 -4.88
N ILE A 179 6.04 12.68 -5.12
CA ILE A 179 4.96 12.80 -4.12
C ILE A 179 4.49 11.45 -3.56
N MET A 180 4.37 10.43 -4.41
CA MET A 180 3.96 9.08 -3.98
C MET A 180 5.05 8.38 -3.16
N TYR A 181 6.33 8.67 -3.43
CA TYR A 181 7.46 8.17 -2.66
C TYR A 181 7.55 8.85 -1.30
N LEU A 182 7.33 10.17 -1.24
CA LEU A 182 7.22 10.92 0.01
C LEU A 182 6.12 10.35 0.90
N LEU A 183 4.92 10.17 0.32
CA LEU A 183 3.74 9.63 1.00
C LEU A 183 4.05 8.30 1.69
N LEU A 184 4.52 7.31 0.93
CA LEU A 184 4.80 5.99 1.49
C LEU A 184 6.02 5.98 2.40
N ALA A 185 7.12 6.64 2.03
CA ALA A 185 8.34 6.63 2.84
C ALA A 185 8.09 7.21 4.24
N LYS A 186 7.37 8.34 4.32
CA LYS A 186 7.05 8.96 5.61
C LYS A 186 6.08 8.12 6.43
N ILE A 187 5.04 7.53 5.81
CA ILE A 187 4.15 6.58 6.50
C ILE A 187 4.95 5.39 7.06
N ILE A 188 5.82 4.79 6.24
CA ILE A 188 6.63 3.62 6.64
C ILE A 188 7.58 3.99 7.78
N CYS A 189 8.29 5.12 7.69
CA CYS A 189 9.16 5.58 8.77
C CYS A 189 8.39 5.74 10.09
N ARG A 190 7.22 6.41 10.06
CA ARG A 190 6.37 6.57 11.24
C ARG A 190 5.95 5.21 11.82
N LEU A 191 5.50 4.28 10.98
CA LEU A 191 5.09 2.95 11.46
C LEU A 191 6.25 2.13 12.04
N ILE A 192 7.46 2.30 11.51
CA ILE A 192 8.68 1.72 12.11
C ILE A 192 8.89 2.30 13.51
N GLU A 193 8.79 3.62 13.69
CA GLU A 193 8.95 4.28 15.00
C GLU A 193 7.88 3.84 16.01
N GLU A 194 6.62 3.74 15.57
CA GLU A 194 5.49 3.34 16.42
C GLU A 194 5.64 1.91 16.97
N ARG A 195 6.22 1.00 16.19
CA ARG A 195 6.42 -0.43 16.54
C ARG A 195 5.14 -1.19 16.94
N GLU A 196 3.98 -0.67 16.55
CA GLU A 196 2.69 -1.31 16.83
C GLU A 196 2.31 -2.39 15.80
N VAL A 197 2.96 -2.38 14.64
CA VAL A 197 2.68 -3.29 13.53
C VAL A 197 3.96 -3.85 12.94
N ASP A 198 3.92 -5.11 12.53
CA ASP A 198 5.04 -5.84 11.95
C ASP A 198 5.11 -5.65 10.42
N TYR A 199 3.98 -5.42 9.76
CA TYR A 199 3.93 -5.39 8.29
C TYR A 199 3.15 -4.20 7.71
N PHE A 200 3.73 -3.61 6.65
CA PHE A 200 3.03 -2.69 5.74
C PHE A 200 2.68 -3.40 4.44
N MET A 201 1.39 -3.53 4.13
CA MET A 201 0.91 -4.24 2.95
C MET A 201 0.43 -3.30 1.84
N TYR A 202 0.88 -3.55 0.60
CA TYR A 202 0.38 -2.90 -0.60
C TYR A 202 -0.05 -3.89 -1.70
N ASP A 203 -1.21 -4.51 -1.53
CA ASP A 203 -1.87 -5.38 -2.52
C ASP A 203 -0.91 -6.39 -3.23
N THR A 204 -1.29 -6.92 -4.38
CA THR A 204 -0.59 -8.00 -5.06
C THR A 204 0.65 -7.50 -5.82
N PHE A 205 1.80 -8.14 -5.60
CA PHE A 205 3.08 -7.79 -6.26
C PHE A 205 3.21 -8.47 -7.63
N LEU A 206 2.81 -9.74 -7.76
CA LEU A 206 3.05 -10.54 -8.96
C LEU A 206 2.03 -10.32 -10.08
N GLY A 207 0.82 -9.89 -9.74
CA GLY A 207 -0.23 -9.47 -10.69
C GLY A 207 -0.09 -8.02 -11.18
N ALA A 208 0.88 -7.27 -10.66
CA ALA A 208 1.08 -5.87 -11.01
C ALA A 208 1.72 -5.70 -12.40
N GLN A 209 1.26 -4.68 -13.13
CA GLN A 209 1.90 -4.21 -14.37
C GLN A 209 3.37 -3.83 -14.12
N PRO A 210 4.25 -3.88 -15.14
CA PRO A 210 5.69 -3.65 -14.96
C PRO A 210 6.04 -2.36 -14.21
N GLY A 211 5.41 -1.24 -14.56
CA GLY A 211 5.64 0.05 -13.89
C GLY A 211 5.23 0.06 -12.42
N LEU A 212 4.08 -0.56 -12.08
CA LEU A 212 3.65 -0.67 -10.70
C LEU A 212 4.59 -1.58 -9.89
N ARG A 213 5.08 -2.66 -10.49
CA ARG A 213 6.03 -3.56 -9.86
C ARG A 213 7.37 -2.87 -9.58
N ASP A 214 7.84 -2.05 -10.52
CA ASP A 214 9.05 -1.25 -10.36
C ASP A 214 8.88 -0.21 -9.24
N PHE A 215 7.74 0.50 -9.22
CA PHE A 215 7.39 1.40 -8.11
C PHE A 215 7.42 0.68 -6.75
N LYS A 216 6.76 -0.49 -6.63
CA LYS A 216 6.76 -1.29 -5.41
C LYS A 216 8.18 -1.65 -4.95
N ARG A 217 9.05 -2.08 -5.86
CA ARG A 217 10.47 -2.37 -5.56
C ARG A 217 11.23 -1.14 -5.07
N ARG A 218 11.04 0.00 -5.74
CA ARG A 218 11.69 1.26 -5.38
C ARG A 218 11.27 1.80 -4.01
N VAL A 219 10.08 1.44 -3.54
CA VAL A 219 9.60 1.74 -2.18
C VAL A 219 10.12 0.75 -1.14
N GLY A 220 10.65 -0.40 -1.56
CA GLY A 220 11.21 -1.42 -0.68
C GLY A 220 10.30 -2.64 -0.47
N PHE A 221 9.14 -2.71 -1.13
CA PHE A 221 8.28 -3.88 -1.04
C PHE A 221 8.94 -5.12 -1.62
N ARG A 222 8.67 -6.26 -0.98
CA ARG A 222 9.05 -7.59 -1.45
C ARG A 222 7.82 -8.49 -1.52
N PRO A 223 7.82 -9.50 -2.40
CA PRO A 223 6.75 -10.49 -2.45
C PRO A 223 6.84 -11.46 -1.26
N TYR A 224 5.71 -11.70 -0.59
CA TYR A 224 5.57 -12.67 0.50
C TYR A 224 4.42 -13.66 0.22
N ARG A 225 4.44 -14.77 0.95
CA ARG A 225 3.27 -15.60 1.20
C ARG A 225 2.64 -15.15 2.51
N ALA A 226 1.41 -14.66 2.46
CA ALA A 226 0.68 -14.29 3.66
C ALA A 226 -0.01 -15.52 4.27
N ARG A 227 0.08 -15.67 5.59
CA ARG A 227 -0.77 -16.57 6.37
C ARG A 227 -1.61 -15.71 7.28
N TYR A 228 -2.93 -15.84 7.16
CA TYR A 228 -3.88 -15.05 7.92
C TYR A 228 -4.36 -15.81 9.14
N GLU A 229 -4.34 -15.15 10.28
CA GLU A 229 -4.86 -15.62 11.56
C GLU A 229 -5.87 -14.58 12.06
N LEU A 230 -6.95 -15.05 12.69
CA LEU A 230 -7.94 -14.21 13.35
C LEU A 230 -7.81 -14.45 14.85
N ALA A 231 -7.58 -13.39 15.62
CA ALA A 231 -7.35 -13.41 17.05
C ALA A 231 -8.25 -12.40 17.79
#